data_AF-A0A524FHV8-F1
#
_entry.id   AF-A0A524FHV8-F1
#
_cell.length_a   1.000
_cell.length_b   1.000
_cell.length_c   1.000
_cell.angle_alpha   90.00
_cell.angle_beta   90.00
_cell.angle_gamma   90.00
#
_symmetry.space_group_name_H-M   'P 1'
#
loop_
_entity.id
_entity.type
_entity.pdbx_description
1 polymer ?
#
loop_
_entity_poly.entity_id
_entity_poly.type
_entity_poly.pdbx_seq_one_letter_code
_entity_poly.pdbx_strand_id
1 'polypeptide(L)'
;MDSGDDFLSPELLNLIFFQQKSIVVFPYVDQKHLKSLETFAVGHSVIDIDCTVINDVGSIIEHESGTYSQNPNLYFIYNASKDIIASLHDRENVHCIINTHEDVSNLVSDHSLIFYNKKYKKFLNWNYNSNELTFEKKLIEQSKGEASLLHDLLVQIKSFATRIYTIIAETNNYPSIPLLFNEQADIYPPEYWERILEFMEMYHAIKTPQEIIEGLNQLKLTYNSGIKVRAISEKIALEDFSPEYDLIIATDKFISNAFIHALLEYRSKYVNSANLELTQLYNPRALYNYLRNHHWKEMIDDRFINEWFKNPDIITDDNSRNVKIMLKKLGISYELIIQEPVEELSYNGEINFESTKTIEKIEDKRISSYQEIPSIKDFTRFKEWILDKLEEVERIISKKG
;
A
#
# COMPACT_ATOMS: atom_id res chain seq x y z
N MET A 1 4.13 -37.67 25.76
CA MET A 1 5.22 -36.77 25.40
C MET A 1 4.57 -35.71 24.55
N ASP A 2 4.51 -34.48 25.04
CA ASP A 2 3.97 -33.38 24.26
C ASP A 2 4.92 -33.14 23.08
N SER A 3 4.39 -32.92 21.89
CA SER A 3 5.20 -32.42 20.77
C SER A 3 5.24 -30.89 20.85
N GLY A 4 6.28 -30.26 20.28
CA GLY A 4 6.30 -28.80 20.16
C GLY A 4 5.04 -28.25 19.46
N ASP A 5 4.48 -29.03 18.54
CA ASP A 5 3.31 -28.66 17.74
C ASP A 5 1.98 -28.66 18.51
N ASP A 6 1.94 -29.18 19.74
CA ASP A 6 0.71 -29.19 20.57
C ASP A 6 0.19 -27.77 20.88
N PHE A 7 1.06 -26.75 20.74
CA PHE A 7 0.73 -25.35 20.95
C PHE A 7 0.42 -24.58 19.66
N LEU A 8 0.51 -25.22 18.49
CA LEU A 8 0.08 -24.63 17.22
C LEU A 8 -1.43 -24.74 17.07
N SER A 9 -2.16 -24.03 17.93
CA SER A 9 -3.61 -24.04 17.97
C SER A 9 -4.21 -22.74 17.41
N PRO A 10 -5.39 -22.79 16.77
CA PRO A 10 -6.06 -21.59 16.26
C PRO A 10 -6.31 -20.54 17.36
N GLU A 11 -6.57 -20.98 18.58
CA GLU A 11 -6.83 -20.12 19.73
C GLU A 11 -5.58 -19.33 20.12
N LEU A 12 -4.44 -20.02 20.22
CA LEU A 12 -3.17 -19.39 20.57
C LEU A 12 -2.69 -18.46 19.45
N LEU A 13 -2.91 -18.83 18.18
CA LEU A 13 -2.67 -17.95 17.04
C LEU A 13 -3.50 -16.66 17.12
N ASN A 14 -4.82 -16.78 17.32
CA ASN A 14 -5.69 -15.61 17.47
C ASN A 14 -5.27 -14.72 18.65
N LEU A 15 -4.93 -15.31 19.79
CA LEU A 15 -4.58 -14.54 20.98
C LEU A 15 -3.23 -13.83 20.85
N ILE A 16 -2.19 -14.55 20.40
CA ILE A 16 -0.82 -14.03 20.37
C ILE A 16 -0.62 -13.13 19.15
N PHE A 17 -1.02 -13.58 17.95
CA PHE A 17 -0.74 -12.83 16.73
C PHE A 17 -1.79 -11.75 16.45
N PHE A 18 -3.08 -12.12 16.42
CA PHE A 18 -4.15 -11.20 16.00
C PHE A 18 -4.58 -10.22 17.10
N GLN A 19 -4.84 -10.72 18.32
CA GLN A 19 -5.30 -9.90 19.44
C GLN A 19 -4.17 -9.30 20.28
N GLN A 20 -2.93 -9.77 20.10
CA GLN A 20 -1.73 -9.33 20.84
C GLN A 20 -1.94 -9.36 22.36
N LYS A 21 -2.60 -10.40 22.85
CA LYS A 21 -2.91 -10.59 24.26
C LYS A 21 -1.86 -11.43 24.94
N SER A 22 -1.55 -11.05 26.17
CA SER A 22 -0.63 -11.76 27.03
C SER A 22 -1.26 -13.03 27.60
N ILE A 23 -0.49 -14.12 27.62
CA ILE A 23 -0.97 -15.46 27.99
C ILE A 23 -0.16 -16.01 29.14
N VAL A 24 -0.84 -16.54 30.16
CA VAL A 24 -0.26 -17.31 31.25
C VAL A 24 -0.56 -18.79 31.03
N VAL A 25 0.48 -19.59 30.83
CA VAL A 25 0.41 -21.04 30.63
C VAL A 25 0.81 -21.76 31.92
N PHE A 26 -0.08 -22.62 32.42
CA PHE A 26 0.14 -23.40 33.65
C PHE A 26 -0.63 -24.74 33.61
N PRO A 27 -0.25 -25.77 34.37
CA PRO A 27 1.03 -25.89 35.07
C PRO A 27 2.18 -26.10 34.07
N TYR A 28 3.41 -26.07 34.58
CA TYR A 28 4.66 -26.03 33.81
C TYR A 28 4.70 -26.78 32.49
N VAL A 29 5.29 -26.08 31.53
CA VAL A 29 5.60 -26.57 30.19
C VAL A 29 7.10 -26.55 29.98
N ASP A 30 7.65 -27.63 29.41
CA ASP A 30 9.04 -27.62 28.97
C ASP A 30 9.28 -26.46 28.00
N GLN A 31 10.35 -25.71 28.24
CA GLN A 31 10.71 -24.54 27.44
C GLN A 31 10.73 -24.87 25.94
N LYS A 32 11.22 -26.06 25.56
CA LYS A 32 11.24 -26.53 24.16
C LYS A 32 9.87 -26.56 23.49
N HIS A 33 8.80 -26.82 24.24
CA HIS A 33 7.44 -26.84 23.69
C HIS A 33 6.82 -25.45 23.63
N LEU A 34 7.26 -24.51 24.48
CA LEU A 34 6.83 -23.11 24.38
C LEU A 34 7.48 -22.39 23.20
N LYS A 35 8.67 -22.84 22.77
CA LYS A 35 9.34 -22.26 21.59
C LYS A 35 8.53 -22.35 20.30
N SER A 36 7.59 -23.29 20.17
CA SER A 36 6.71 -23.31 18.99
C SER A 36 5.81 -22.07 18.91
N LEU A 37 5.51 -21.42 20.05
CA LEU A 37 4.77 -20.15 20.08
C LEU A 37 5.58 -18.99 19.49
N GLU A 38 6.91 -19.10 19.39
CA GLU A 38 7.74 -18.12 18.68
C GLU A 38 7.32 -17.99 17.20
N THR A 39 6.71 -19.03 16.62
CA THR A 39 6.10 -19.00 15.28
C THR A 39 5.11 -17.84 15.14
N PHE A 40 4.38 -17.52 16.22
CA PHE A 40 3.38 -16.45 16.27
C PHE A 40 3.97 -15.08 16.60
N ALA A 41 5.26 -15.00 16.96
CA ALA A 41 5.94 -13.75 17.32
C ALA A 41 6.34 -12.89 16.11
N VAL A 42 5.72 -13.10 14.94
CA VAL A 42 6.07 -12.40 13.71
C VAL A 42 5.98 -10.88 13.92
N GLY A 43 7.09 -10.21 13.62
CA GLY A 43 7.21 -8.77 13.76
C GLY A 43 7.44 -8.27 15.18
N HIS A 44 7.67 -9.16 16.14
CA HIS A 44 8.12 -8.78 17.47
C HIS A 44 9.59 -9.15 17.66
N SER A 45 10.28 -8.37 18.48
CA SER A 45 11.57 -8.76 19.05
C SER A 45 11.31 -9.67 20.25
N VAL A 46 11.70 -10.94 20.12
CA VAL A 46 11.51 -11.95 21.17
C VAL A 46 12.59 -11.80 22.24
N ILE A 47 12.16 -11.68 23.50
CA ILE A 47 13.05 -11.58 24.67
C ILE A 47 12.71 -12.69 25.65
N ASP A 48 13.70 -13.51 25.97
CA ASP A 48 13.58 -14.61 26.93
C ASP A 48 14.03 -14.14 28.33
N ILE A 49 13.16 -14.30 29.33
CA ILE A 49 13.42 -13.96 30.73
C ILE A 49 13.21 -15.23 31.58
N ASP A 50 14.27 -15.68 32.27
CA ASP A 50 14.16 -16.77 33.24
C ASP A 50 14.13 -16.21 34.68
N CYS A 51 12.98 -16.34 35.33
CA CYS A 51 12.76 -15.82 36.68
C CYS A 51 13.52 -16.57 37.78
N THR A 52 14.19 -17.69 37.45
CA THR A 52 15.11 -18.34 38.40
C THR A 52 16.38 -17.52 38.64
N VAL A 53 16.76 -16.70 37.66
CA VAL A 53 17.97 -15.87 37.69
C VAL A 53 17.62 -14.41 37.93
N ILE A 54 16.47 -13.95 37.42
CA ILE A 54 16.09 -12.54 37.44
C ILE A 54 14.77 -12.34 38.19
N ASN A 55 14.84 -11.67 39.34
CA ASN A 55 13.68 -11.41 40.18
C ASN A 55 12.96 -10.08 39.83
N ASP A 56 13.64 -9.13 39.18
CA ASP A 56 13.08 -7.82 38.83
C ASP A 56 12.68 -7.74 37.35
N VAL A 57 11.75 -8.62 36.97
CA VAL A 57 11.20 -8.71 35.60
C VAL A 57 10.50 -7.41 35.20
N GLY A 58 9.89 -6.71 36.16
CA GLY A 58 9.20 -5.44 35.93
C GLY A 58 10.15 -4.34 35.43
N SER A 59 11.30 -4.19 36.07
CA SER A 59 12.29 -3.19 35.64
C SER A 59 12.86 -3.46 34.25
N ILE A 60 13.03 -4.73 33.87
CA ILE A 60 13.52 -5.13 32.54
C ILE A 60 12.51 -4.76 31.47
N ILE A 61 11.24 -5.12 31.69
CA ILE A 61 10.18 -4.80 30.74
C ILE A 61 10.07 -3.29 30.54
N GLU A 62 10.23 -2.48 31.59
CA GLU A 62 10.24 -1.00 31.51
C GLU A 62 11.47 -0.44 30.78
N HIS A 63 12.66 -1.00 31.03
CA HIS A 63 13.87 -0.53 30.36
C HIS A 63 13.91 -0.91 28.89
N GLU A 64 13.50 -2.12 28.53
CA GLU A 64 13.56 -2.61 27.15
C GLU A 64 12.40 -2.09 26.28
N SER A 65 11.25 -1.76 26.87
CA SER A 65 10.18 -1.05 26.16
C SER A 65 10.56 0.39 25.75
N GLY A 66 11.65 0.93 26.31
CA GLY A 66 12.16 2.27 26.02
C GLY A 66 13.27 2.38 24.97
N THR A 67 13.75 1.29 24.35
CA THR A 67 15.02 1.34 23.57
C THR A 67 14.99 0.72 22.15
N TYR A 68 15.37 1.56 21.18
CA TYR A 68 16.07 1.31 19.90
C TYR A 68 15.49 0.40 18.80
N SER A 69 14.54 -0.51 19.04
CA SER A 69 13.97 -1.34 17.96
C SER A 69 12.75 -0.67 17.30
N GLN A 70 12.65 -0.76 15.97
CA GLN A 70 11.43 -0.35 15.24
C GLN A 70 10.27 -1.34 15.43
N ASN A 71 10.53 -2.52 16.00
CA ASN A 71 9.54 -3.58 16.24
C ASN A 71 9.18 -3.63 17.73
N PRO A 72 7.90 -3.87 18.07
CA PRO A 72 7.46 -4.10 19.45
C PRO A 72 8.10 -5.36 20.04
N ASN A 73 8.21 -5.43 21.36
CA ASN A 73 8.80 -6.57 22.07
C ASN A 73 7.74 -7.60 22.47
N LEU A 74 8.07 -8.89 22.38
CA LEU A 74 7.30 -10.00 22.95
C LEU A 74 8.18 -10.71 23.98
N TYR A 75 7.71 -10.79 25.22
CA TYR A 75 8.48 -11.38 26.32
C TYR A 75 8.04 -12.80 26.62
N PHE A 76 8.98 -13.76 26.58
CA PHE A 76 8.79 -15.10 27.12
C PHE A 76 9.32 -15.14 28.54
N ILE A 77 8.44 -15.33 29.51
CA ILE A 77 8.78 -15.29 30.93
C ILE A 77 8.65 -16.70 31.49
N TYR A 78 9.77 -17.31 31.84
CA TYR A 78 9.83 -18.68 32.34
C TYR A 78 9.92 -18.71 33.87
N ASN A 79 9.31 -19.73 34.47
CA ASN A 79 9.39 -20.01 35.91
C ASN A 79 8.88 -18.84 36.78
N ALA A 80 7.89 -18.09 36.30
CA ALA A 80 7.36 -16.94 37.04
C ALA A 80 6.61 -17.38 38.30
N SER A 81 6.85 -16.68 39.42
CA SER A 81 6.06 -16.83 40.65
C SER A 81 4.72 -16.09 40.54
N LYS A 82 3.78 -16.42 41.44
CA LYS A 82 2.50 -15.68 41.55
C LYS A 82 2.68 -14.18 41.71
N ASP A 83 3.68 -13.75 42.48
CA ASP A 83 3.92 -12.34 42.77
C ASP A 83 4.36 -11.58 41.50
N ILE A 84 5.21 -12.21 40.68
CA ILE A 84 5.62 -11.64 39.39
C ILE A 84 4.41 -11.53 38.46
N ILE A 85 3.59 -12.57 38.36
CA ILE A 85 2.39 -12.57 37.51
C ILE A 85 1.41 -11.47 37.96
N ALA A 86 1.21 -11.31 39.27
CA ALA A 86 0.40 -10.24 39.83
C ALA A 86 0.97 -8.86 39.51
N SER A 87 2.29 -8.67 39.53
CA SER A 87 2.91 -7.38 39.17
C SER A 87 2.79 -7.02 37.68
N LEU A 88 2.67 -8.02 36.81
CA LEU A 88 2.50 -7.84 35.36
C LEU A 88 1.04 -7.61 34.98
N HIS A 89 0.11 -8.01 35.85
CA HIS A 89 -1.32 -7.89 35.65
C HIS A 89 -1.77 -6.45 35.41
N ASP A 90 -1.14 -5.49 36.09
CA ASP A 90 -1.52 -4.07 36.08
C ASP A 90 -0.82 -3.25 34.98
N ARG A 91 -0.04 -3.91 34.11
CA ARG A 91 0.74 -3.21 33.07
C ARG A 91 0.00 -3.18 31.75
N GLU A 92 -0.36 -1.98 31.33
CA GLU A 92 -0.89 -1.73 29.98
C GLU A 92 0.24 -1.81 28.94
N ASN A 93 -0.05 -2.36 27.75
CA ASN A 93 0.85 -2.45 26.59
C ASN A 93 2.05 -3.41 26.71
N VAL A 94 2.00 -4.40 27.60
CA VAL A 94 3.01 -5.48 27.64
C VAL A 94 2.44 -6.72 26.98
N HIS A 95 3.09 -7.18 25.91
CA HIS A 95 2.79 -8.45 25.26
C HIS A 95 3.75 -9.54 25.76
N CYS A 96 3.24 -10.53 26.48
CA CYS A 96 4.06 -11.56 27.10
C CYS A 96 3.41 -12.95 27.14
N ILE A 97 4.25 -13.98 27.12
CA ILE A 97 3.90 -15.38 27.32
C ILE A 97 4.59 -15.84 28.59
N ILE A 98 3.80 -16.13 29.62
CA ILE A 98 4.29 -16.46 30.96
C ILE A 98 4.07 -17.95 31.24
N ASN A 99 5.13 -18.66 31.61
CA ASN A 99 5.08 -20.06 32.04
C ASN A 99 5.28 -20.15 33.55
N THR A 100 4.37 -20.85 34.23
CA THR A 100 4.46 -21.05 35.69
C THR A 100 4.11 -22.47 36.11
N HIS A 101 4.77 -22.91 37.19
CA HIS A 101 4.44 -24.15 37.90
C HIS A 101 3.28 -23.98 38.88
N GLU A 102 3.01 -22.74 39.29
CA GLU A 102 2.07 -22.44 40.35
C GLU A 102 0.62 -22.45 39.85
N ASP A 103 -0.30 -22.88 40.72
CA ASP A 103 -1.73 -22.75 40.41
C ASP A 103 -2.16 -21.28 40.58
N VAL A 104 -2.28 -20.59 39.45
CA VAL A 104 -2.63 -19.17 39.35
C VAL A 104 -4.11 -18.95 39.07
N SER A 105 -4.96 -19.98 39.22
CA SER A 105 -6.41 -19.87 39.00
C SER A 105 -7.08 -18.77 39.84
N ASN A 106 -6.47 -18.40 40.96
CA ASN A 106 -6.97 -17.34 41.86
C ASN A 106 -6.62 -15.92 41.38
N LEU A 107 -5.71 -15.77 40.42
CA LEU A 107 -5.28 -14.48 39.84
C LEU A 107 -6.06 -14.13 38.57
N VAL A 108 -7.04 -14.95 38.20
CA VAL A 108 -7.84 -14.78 37.00
C VAL A 108 -8.71 -13.54 37.13
N SER A 109 -8.51 -12.58 36.24
CA SER A 109 -9.37 -11.39 36.09
C SER A 109 -9.67 -11.16 34.60
N ASP A 110 -10.61 -10.26 34.30
CA ASP A 110 -11.18 -10.13 32.95
C ASP A 110 -10.37 -9.24 31.98
N HIS A 111 -9.28 -8.58 32.39
CA HIS A 111 -8.86 -7.37 31.66
C HIS A 111 -7.44 -7.29 31.06
N SER A 112 -6.50 -8.21 31.31
CA SER A 112 -5.16 -8.10 30.69
C SER A 112 -4.49 -9.43 30.33
N LEU A 113 -4.47 -10.39 31.25
CA LEU A 113 -3.80 -11.68 31.08
C LEU A 113 -4.81 -12.78 30.81
N ILE A 114 -4.58 -13.60 29.78
CA ILE A 114 -5.39 -14.78 29.50
C ILE A 114 -4.74 -16.02 30.10
N PHE A 115 -5.49 -16.75 30.90
CA PHE A 115 -5.02 -17.92 31.63
C PHE A 115 -5.35 -19.20 30.87
N TYR A 116 -4.33 -19.89 30.38
CA TYR A 116 -4.43 -21.19 29.71
C TYR A 116 -3.97 -22.32 30.63
N ASN A 117 -4.93 -23.16 31.03
CA ASN A 117 -4.65 -24.37 31.77
C ASN A 117 -4.29 -25.51 30.81
N LYS A 118 -3.01 -25.83 30.70
CA LYS A 118 -2.48 -26.90 29.85
C LYS A 118 -3.03 -28.27 30.25
N LYS A 119 -3.11 -28.57 31.54
CA LYS A 119 -3.55 -29.89 32.04
C LYS A 119 -4.94 -30.24 31.52
N TYR A 120 -5.82 -29.23 31.43
CA TYR A 120 -7.18 -29.40 30.95
C TYR A 120 -7.39 -28.92 29.50
N LYS A 121 -6.34 -28.39 28.86
CA LYS A 121 -6.37 -27.72 27.54
C LYS A 121 -7.50 -26.69 27.43
N LYS A 122 -7.68 -25.85 28.46
CA LYS A 122 -8.79 -24.90 28.57
C LYS A 122 -8.32 -23.52 29.01
N PHE A 123 -8.92 -22.49 28.44
CA PHE A 123 -8.80 -21.13 28.94
C PHE A 123 -9.74 -20.90 30.12
N LEU A 124 -9.31 -20.13 31.12
CA LEU A 124 -10.12 -19.82 32.30
C LEU A 124 -10.97 -18.55 32.14
N ASN A 125 -10.44 -17.53 31.46
CA ASN A 125 -11.07 -16.22 31.28
C ASN A 125 -11.16 -15.80 29.80
N TRP A 126 -11.09 -16.75 28.88
CA TRP A 126 -11.32 -16.48 27.47
C TRP A 126 -12.45 -17.36 26.94
N ASN A 127 -13.52 -16.73 26.47
CA ASN A 127 -14.71 -17.43 26.00
C ASN A 127 -14.51 -17.89 24.55
N TYR A 128 -14.57 -19.20 24.36
CA TYR A 128 -14.42 -19.87 23.07
C TYR A 128 -15.61 -19.58 22.11
N ASN A 129 -16.81 -19.35 22.65
CA ASN A 129 -18.04 -19.31 21.84
C ASN A 129 -18.32 -17.96 21.17
N SER A 130 -17.57 -16.91 21.48
CA SER A 130 -17.76 -15.58 20.88
C SER A 130 -16.82 -15.29 19.72
N ASN A 131 -15.76 -16.09 19.52
CA ASN A 131 -14.75 -15.85 18.49
C ASN A 131 -14.81 -16.96 17.44
N GLU A 132 -15.34 -16.64 16.27
CA GLU A 132 -15.28 -17.53 15.12
C GLU A 132 -13.83 -17.61 14.61
N LEU A 133 -13.14 -18.72 14.91
CA LEU A 133 -11.72 -18.97 14.56
C LEU A 133 -11.54 -19.62 13.19
N THR A 134 -12.42 -19.34 12.25
CA THR A 134 -12.41 -19.98 10.91
C THR A 134 -11.17 -19.58 10.12
N PHE A 135 -10.67 -18.35 10.31
CA PHE A 135 -9.48 -17.85 9.63
C PHE A 135 -8.21 -18.55 10.12
N GLU A 136 -8.01 -18.64 11.43
CA GLU A 136 -6.86 -19.25 12.07
C GLU A 136 -6.77 -20.75 11.78
N LYS A 137 -7.93 -21.43 11.80
CA LYS A 137 -8.03 -22.84 11.38
C LYS A 137 -7.54 -23.01 9.95
N LYS A 138 -8.00 -22.16 9.03
CA LYS A 138 -7.59 -22.24 7.63
C LYS A 138 -6.10 -21.94 7.43
N LEU A 139 -5.53 -20.98 8.17
CA LEU A 139 -4.09 -20.70 8.12
C LEU A 139 -3.25 -21.91 8.57
N ILE A 140 -3.65 -22.57 9.65
CA ILE A 140 -2.97 -23.78 10.16
C ILE A 140 -3.18 -24.96 9.20
N GLU A 141 -4.35 -25.10 8.59
CA GLU A 141 -4.61 -26.12 7.58
C GLU A 141 -3.76 -25.89 6.31
N GLN A 142 -3.63 -24.64 5.87
CA GLN A 142 -2.81 -24.25 4.72
C GLN A 142 -1.32 -24.51 4.96
N SER A 143 -0.84 -24.32 6.19
CA SER A 143 0.54 -24.65 6.57
C SER A 143 0.77 -26.16 6.74
N LYS A 144 -0.27 -26.99 6.62
CA LYS A 144 -0.22 -28.45 6.83
C LYS A 144 0.36 -28.85 8.20
N GLY A 145 0.25 -27.96 9.19
CA GLY A 145 0.85 -28.14 10.51
C GLY A 145 2.37 -27.93 10.56
N GLU A 146 3.00 -27.42 9.49
CA GLU A 146 4.41 -27.04 9.50
C GLU A 146 4.59 -25.61 10.02
N ALA A 147 5.35 -25.48 11.12
CA ALA A 147 5.61 -24.19 11.76
C ALA A 147 6.27 -23.16 10.82
N SER A 148 7.18 -23.59 9.95
CA SER A 148 7.87 -22.71 8.99
C SER A 148 6.92 -22.12 7.95
N LEU A 149 6.02 -22.94 7.38
CA LEU A 149 5.04 -22.46 6.41
C LEU A 149 4.02 -21.52 7.07
N LEU A 150 3.65 -21.82 8.32
CA LEU A 150 2.78 -20.93 9.08
C LEU A 150 3.46 -19.58 9.33
N HIS A 151 4.74 -19.58 9.72
CA HIS A 151 5.52 -18.37 9.90
C HIS A 151 5.54 -17.51 8.63
N ASP A 152 5.80 -18.11 7.46
CA ASP A 152 5.82 -17.38 6.18
C ASP A 152 4.47 -16.73 5.86
N LEU A 153 3.36 -17.43 6.09
CA LEU A 153 2.00 -16.88 5.92
C LEU A 153 1.75 -15.68 6.85
N LEU A 154 2.17 -15.78 8.12
CA LEU A 154 2.04 -14.68 9.08
C LEU A 154 2.93 -13.48 8.70
N VAL A 155 4.13 -13.72 8.15
CA VAL A 155 5.01 -12.67 7.61
C VAL A 155 4.36 -11.96 6.42
N GLN A 156 3.67 -12.69 5.55
CA GLN A 156 2.92 -12.09 4.43
C GLN A 156 1.78 -11.21 4.94
N ILE A 157 0.99 -11.70 5.90
CA ILE A 157 -0.09 -10.91 6.53
C ILE A 157 0.47 -9.64 7.17
N LYS A 158 1.55 -9.74 7.95
CA LYS A 158 2.23 -8.57 8.53
C LYS A 158 2.65 -7.59 7.45
N SER A 159 3.34 -8.06 6.41
CA SER A 159 3.86 -7.19 5.35
C SER A 159 2.74 -6.46 4.61
N PHE A 160 1.62 -7.13 4.39
CA PHE A 160 0.43 -6.53 3.79
C PHE A 160 -0.23 -5.50 4.71
N ALA A 161 -0.37 -5.80 6.01
CA ALA A 161 -0.86 -4.85 7.01
C ALA A 161 0.04 -3.60 7.11
N THR A 162 1.36 -3.78 7.13
CA THR A 162 2.31 -2.65 7.13
C THR A 162 2.16 -1.80 5.87
N ARG A 163 1.96 -2.41 4.69
CA ARG A 163 1.73 -1.67 3.44
C ARG A 163 0.47 -0.81 3.52
N ILE A 164 -0.62 -1.35 4.09
CA ILE A 164 -1.86 -0.58 4.31
C ILE A 164 -1.59 0.57 5.27
N TYR A 165 -0.91 0.31 6.39
CA TYR A 165 -0.51 1.32 7.36
C TYR A 165 0.30 2.46 6.71
N THR A 166 1.29 2.16 5.88
CA THR A 166 2.08 3.17 5.16
C THR A 166 1.21 4.04 4.27
N ILE A 167 0.23 3.47 3.56
CA ILE A 167 -0.69 4.24 2.71
C ILE A 167 -1.53 5.18 3.56
N ILE A 168 -2.04 4.69 4.70
CA ILE A 168 -2.81 5.50 5.66
C ILE A 168 -1.95 6.64 6.20
N ALA A 169 -0.72 6.36 6.63
CA ALA A 169 0.16 7.33 7.29
C ALA A 169 0.76 8.37 6.35
N GLU A 170 1.14 8.00 5.13
CA GLU A 170 1.95 8.86 4.25
C GLU A 170 1.14 9.53 3.13
N THR A 171 0.11 8.86 2.60
CA THR A 171 -0.52 9.30 1.34
C THR A 171 -1.95 9.79 1.48
N ASN A 172 -2.62 9.51 2.61
CA ASN A 172 -4.08 9.72 2.80
C ASN A 172 -4.90 9.19 1.61
N ASN A 173 -4.36 8.25 0.83
CA ASN A 173 -4.95 7.73 -0.40
C ASN A 173 -5.86 6.53 -0.08
N TYR A 174 -6.81 6.75 0.81
CA TYR A 174 -7.75 5.72 1.28
C TYR A 174 -8.50 4.97 0.17
N PRO A 175 -8.89 5.59 -0.96
CA PRO A 175 -9.54 4.89 -2.07
C PRO A 175 -8.70 3.76 -2.69
N SER A 176 -7.38 3.76 -2.49
CA SER A 176 -6.50 2.70 -3.03
C SER A 176 -6.49 1.42 -2.18
N ILE A 177 -6.85 1.50 -0.89
CA ILE A 177 -6.78 0.36 0.04
C ILE A 177 -7.82 -0.73 -0.30
N PRO A 178 -9.09 -0.41 -0.57
CA PRO A 178 -10.05 -1.41 -1.05
C PRO A 178 -9.60 -2.12 -2.34
N LEU A 179 -8.93 -1.41 -3.26
CA LEU A 179 -8.39 -2.02 -4.48
C LEU A 179 -7.27 -3.01 -4.17
N LEU A 180 -6.38 -2.71 -3.22
CA LEU A 180 -5.32 -3.63 -2.80
C LEU A 180 -5.88 -4.93 -2.21
N PHE A 181 -6.93 -4.84 -1.39
CA PHE A 181 -7.62 -6.04 -0.89
C PHE A 181 -8.25 -6.85 -2.02
N ASN A 182 -8.81 -6.19 -3.04
CA ASN A 182 -9.38 -6.85 -4.19
C ASN A 182 -8.32 -7.54 -5.07
N GLU A 183 -7.17 -6.90 -5.31
CA GLU A 183 -6.03 -7.48 -6.03
C GLU A 183 -5.49 -8.74 -5.33
N GLN A 184 -5.53 -8.76 -4.00
CA GLN A 184 -5.07 -9.88 -3.19
C GLN A 184 -6.21 -10.84 -2.80
N ALA A 185 -7.40 -10.74 -3.38
CA ALA A 185 -8.57 -11.50 -2.96
C ALA A 185 -8.42 -13.02 -3.09
N ASP A 186 -7.57 -13.48 -4.00
CA ASP A 186 -7.23 -14.91 -4.15
C ASP A 186 -6.41 -15.44 -2.97
N ILE A 187 -5.62 -14.57 -2.33
CA ILE A 187 -4.75 -14.89 -1.18
C ILE A 187 -5.49 -14.60 0.13
N TYR A 188 -6.15 -13.45 0.20
CA TYR A 188 -6.95 -12.99 1.33
C TYR A 188 -8.42 -12.81 0.90
N PRO A 189 -9.23 -13.87 1.02
CA PRO A 189 -10.65 -13.79 0.76
C PRO A 189 -11.35 -12.66 1.54
N PRO A 190 -12.48 -12.13 1.03
CA PRO A 190 -13.22 -11.04 1.66
C PRO A 190 -13.63 -11.31 3.11
N GLU A 191 -13.81 -12.59 3.49
CA GLU A 191 -14.09 -12.99 4.86
C GLU A 191 -12.98 -12.58 5.86
N TYR A 192 -11.75 -12.38 5.40
CA TYR A 192 -10.58 -12.15 6.26
C TYR A 192 -10.11 -10.70 6.30
N TRP A 193 -10.70 -9.82 5.50
CA TRP A 193 -10.24 -8.43 5.41
C TRP A 193 -10.37 -7.68 6.74
N GLU A 194 -11.45 -7.90 7.48
CA GLU A 194 -11.66 -7.30 8.80
C GLU A 194 -10.59 -7.77 9.80
N ARG A 195 -10.25 -9.06 9.80
CA ARG A 195 -9.20 -9.61 10.67
C ARG A 195 -7.82 -9.00 10.40
N ILE A 196 -7.49 -8.76 9.13
CA ILE A 196 -6.23 -8.13 8.74
C ILE A 196 -6.20 -6.66 9.20
N LEU A 197 -7.32 -5.95 9.10
CA LEU A 197 -7.44 -4.58 9.60
C LEU A 197 -7.36 -4.52 11.12
N GLU A 198 -8.07 -5.38 11.84
CA GLU A 198 -7.99 -5.50 13.31
C GLU A 198 -6.54 -5.74 13.75
N PHE A 199 -5.83 -6.66 13.09
CA PHE A 199 -4.42 -6.90 13.35
C PHE A 199 -3.57 -5.64 13.14
N MET A 200 -3.77 -4.94 12.02
CA MET A 200 -3.04 -3.70 11.73
C MET A 200 -3.29 -2.63 12.79
N GLU A 201 -4.54 -2.42 13.20
CA GLU A 201 -4.92 -1.47 14.23
C GLU A 201 -4.22 -1.76 15.56
N MET A 202 -4.21 -3.03 15.97
CA MET A 202 -3.55 -3.47 17.20
C MET A 202 -2.02 -3.32 17.10
N TYR A 203 -1.42 -3.78 16.00
CA TYR A 203 0.04 -3.78 15.81
C TYR A 203 0.65 -2.37 15.71
N HIS A 204 -0.04 -1.46 15.03
CA HIS A 204 0.43 -0.09 14.83
C HIS A 204 -0.20 0.92 15.80
N ALA A 205 -1.09 0.47 16.70
CA ALA A 205 -1.85 1.32 17.61
C ALA A 205 -2.58 2.48 16.89
N ILE A 206 -3.19 2.19 15.74
CA ILE A 206 -3.98 3.15 14.96
C ILE A 206 -5.44 2.73 14.86
N LYS A 207 -6.30 3.64 14.40
CA LYS A 207 -7.68 3.33 14.00
C LYS A 207 -7.80 3.39 12.49
N THR A 208 -8.47 2.42 11.89
CA THR A 208 -8.75 2.41 10.46
C THR A 208 -9.77 3.52 10.15
N PRO A 209 -9.47 4.42 9.18
CA PRO A 209 -10.43 5.39 8.68
C PRO A 209 -11.74 4.74 8.19
N GLN A 210 -12.87 5.40 8.48
CA GLN A 210 -14.21 4.89 8.16
C GLN A 210 -14.41 4.71 6.64
N GLU A 211 -13.78 5.56 5.83
CA GLU A 211 -13.85 5.52 4.37
C GLU A 211 -13.32 4.19 3.79
N ILE A 212 -12.31 3.60 4.44
CA ILE A 212 -11.74 2.31 4.05
C ILE A 212 -12.75 1.19 4.37
N ILE A 213 -13.33 1.24 5.57
CA ILE A 213 -14.32 0.27 6.04
C ILE A 213 -15.53 0.27 5.11
N GLU A 214 -16.03 1.45 4.75
CA GLU A 214 -17.14 1.61 3.80
C GLU A 214 -16.80 1.07 2.42
N GLY A 215 -15.61 1.38 1.90
CA GLY A 215 -15.14 0.87 0.60
C GLY A 215 -15.03 -0.66 0.56
N LEU A 216 -14.52 -1.29 1.63
CA LEU A 216 -14.43 -2.74 1.73
C LEU A 216 -15.81 -3.40 1.84
N ASN A 217 -16.74 -2.81 2.59
CA ASN A 217 -18.11 -3.30 2.69
C ASN A 217 -18.83 -3.29 1.34
N GLN A 218 -18.63 -2.25 0.52
CA GLN A 218 -19.16 -2.19 -0.84
C GLN A 218 -18.59 -3.31 -1.74
N LEU A 219 -17.29 -3.60 -1.62
CA LEU A 219 -16.66 -4.71 -2.34
C LEU A 219 -17.20 -6.07 -1.89
N LYS A 220 -17.33 -6.30 -0.58
CA LYS A 220 -17.88 -7.55 -0.01
C LYS A 220 -19.30 -7.84 -0.52
N LEU A 221 -20.15 -6.82 -0.57
CA LEU A 221 -21.51 -6.93 -1.13
C LEU A 221 -21.49 -7.35 -2.60
N THR A 222 -20.51 -6.87 -3.36
CA THR A 222 -20.32 -7.25 -4.77
C THR A 222 -19.90 -8.72 -4.88
N TYR A 223 -18.94 -9.17 -4.07
CA TYR A 223 -18.50 -10.57 -4.02
C TYR A 223 -19.64 -11.55 -3.65
N ASN A 224 -20.42 -11.24 -2.62
CA ASN A 224 -21.48 -12.11 -2.11
C ASN A 224 -22.69 -12.23 -3.07
N SER A 225 -22.87 -11.26 -3.96
CA SER A 225 -23.93 -11.29 -4.98
C SER A 225 -23.65 -12.27 -6.14
N GLY A 226 -22.52 -12.99 -6.13
CA GLY A 226 -22.12 -13.89 -7.21
C GLY A 226 -21.66 -13.18 -8.48
N ILE A 227 -21.70 -11.83 -8.48
CA ILE A 227 -21.01 -10.99 -9.45
C ILE A 227 -19.53 -11.12 -9.11
N LYS A 228 -18.85 -12.09 -9.74
CA LYS A 228 -17.38 -12.09 -9.77
C LYS A 228 -16.96 -10.66 -10.11
N VAL A 229 -16.13 -10.05 -9.28
CA VAL A 229 -15.60 -8.69 -9.44
C VAL A 229 -14.65 -8.64 -10.65
N ARG A 230 -15.19 -8.91 -11.84
CA ARG A 230 -14.70 -8.44 -13.13
C ARG A 230 -15.37 -7.12 -13.52
N ALA A 231 -16.38 -6.68 -12.74
CA ALA A 231 -17.18 -5.50 -13.05
C ALA A 231 -16.72 -4.22 -12.30
N ILE A 232 -15.89 -4.32 -11.26
CA ILE A 232 -15.29 -3.12 -10.62
C ILE A 232 -13.92 -2.78 -11.24
N SER A 233 -13.31 -3.72 -11.97
CA SER A 233 -12.20 -3.41 -12.89
C SER A 233 -12.63 -2.58 -14.10
N GLU A 234 -13.90 -2.26 -14.29
CA GLU A 234 -14.33 -1.40 -15.41
C GLU A 234 -14.13 0.10 -15.15
N LYS A 235 -13.66 0.52 -13.96
CA LYS A 235 -13.25 1.91 -13.73
C LYS A 235 -11.74 2.18 -13.67
N ILE A 236 -10.91 1.14 -13.59
CA ILE A 236 -9.49 1.19 -13.98
C ILE A 236 -9.10 -0.23 -14.43
N ALA A 237 -9.52 -0.64 -15.62
CA ALA A 237 -8.81 -1.72 -16.28
C ALA A 237 -7.47 -1.11 -16.65
N LEU A 238 -6.38 -1.58 -16.05
CA LEU A 238 -5.06 -1.22 -16.55
C LEU A 238 -5.03 -1.63 -18.03
N GLU A 239 -5.03 -0.64 -18.91
CA GLU A 239 -4.98 -0.90 -20.33
C GLU A 239 -3.62 -1.53 -20.64
N ASP A 240 -3.63 -2.58 -21.47
CA ASP A 240 -2.40 -3.19 -21.93
C ASP A 240 -1.82 -2.33 -23.06
N PHE A 241 -0.88 -1.45 -22.70
CA PHE A 241 -0.13 -0.64 -23.64
C PHE A 241 1.11 -1.36 -24.20
N SER A 242 1.23 -2.67 -23.98
CA SER A 242 2.27 -3.47 -24.63
C SER A 242 2.32 -3.33 -26.16
N PRO A 243 1.19 -3.20 -26.89
CA PRO A 243 1.24 -2.99 -28.34
C PRO A 243 1.91 -1.68 -28.74
N GLU A 244 1.77 -0.61 -27.94
CA GLU A 244 2.48 0.65 -28.16
C GLU A 244 3.98 0.47 -27.93
N TYR A 245 4.35 -0.21 -26.85
CA TYR A 245 5.74 -0.52 -26.53
C TYR A 245 6.40 -1.35 -27.65
N ASP A 246 5.73 -2.42 -28.10
CA ASP A 246 6.24 -3.30 -29.15
C ASP A 246 6.41 -2.55 -30.48
N LEU A 247 5.53 -1.59 -30.76
CA LEU A 247 5.63 -0.70 -31.92
C LEU A 247 6.84 0.25 -31.83
N ILE A 248 7.17 0.76 -30.65
CA ILE A 248 8.35 1.61 -30.43
C ILE A 248 9.63 0.80 -30.62
N ILE A 249 9.71 -0.39 -30.00
CA ILE A 249 10.88 -1.26 -30.10
C ILE A 249 11.10 -1.77 -31.53
N ALA A 250 10.03 -1.98 -32.30
CA ALA A 250 10.11 -2.45 -33.69
C ALA A 250 10.53 -1.38 -34.71
N THR A 251 10.70 -0.11 -34.31
CA THR A 251 10.94 1.00 -35.25
C THR A 251 12.40 1.05 -35.75
N ASP A 252 13.36 1.21 -34.84
CA ASP A 252 14.80 1.20 -35.14
C ASP A 252 15.60 0.89 -33.86
N LYS A 253 16.78 0.28 -34.00
CA LYS A 253 17.63 -0.11 -32.87
C LYS A 253 18.16 1.09 -32.07
N PHE A 254 18.46 2.21 -32.72
CA PHE A 254 18.95 3.40 -32.02
C PHE A 254 17.83 4.12 -31.28
N ILE A 255 16.66 4.22 -31.91
CA ILE A 255 15.45 4.83 -31.32
C ILE A 255 14.96 4.03 -30.11
N SER A 256 14.91 2.70 -30.24
CA SER A 256 14.49 1.81 -29.15
C SER A 256 15.43 1.84 -27.95
N ASN A 257 16.74 1.89 -28.18
CA ASN A 257 17.71 2.04 -27.09
C ASN A 257 17.58 3.41 -26.41
N ALA A 258 17.45 4.50 -27.18
CA ALA A 258 17.22 5.83 -26.62
C ALA A 258 15.93 5.88 -25.79
N PHE A 259 14.87 5.22 -26.26
CA PHE A 259 13.60 5.10 -25.54
C PHE A 259 13.76 4.38 -24.20
N ILE A 260 14.42 3.22 -24.18
CA ILE A 260 14.65 2.44 -22.96
C ILE A 260 15.50 3.24 -21.96
N HIS A 261 16.54 3.95 -22.44
CA HIS A 261 17.34 4.81 -21.58
C HIS A 261 16.53 5.96 -20.97
N ALA A 262 15.73 6.67 -21.78
CA ALA A 262 14.84 7.72 -21.30
C ALA A 262 13.82 7.18 -20.29
N LEU A 263 13.30 5.97 -20.49
CA LEU A 263 12.34 5.31 -19.58
C LEU A 263 12.95 5.05 -18.20
N LEU A 264 14.18 4.54 -18.17
CA LEU A 264 14.91 4.27 -16.93
C LEU A 264 15.30 5.55 -16.21
N GLU A 265 15.71 6.58 -16.95
CA GLU A 265 16.04 7.90 -16.40
C GLU A 265 14.80 8.61 -15.84
N TYR A 266 13.68 8.56 -16.57
CA TYR A 266 12.41 9.09 -16.11
C TYR A 266 11.94 8.42 -14.82
N ARG A 267 12.04 7.08 -14.74
CA ARG A 267 11.78 6.33 -13.51
C ARG A 267 12.65 6.85 -12.36
N SER A 268 13.95 6.99 -12.57
CA SER A 268 14.89 7.42 -11.52
C SER A 268 14.59 8.82 -10.99
N LYS A 269 14.02 9.70 -11.80
CA LYS A 269 13.76 11.10 -11.44
C LYS A 269 12.35 11.36 -10.91
N TYR A 270 11.35 10.66 -11.43
CA TYR A 270 9.94 11.03 -11.25
C TYR A 270 9.07 9.92 -10.62
N VAL A 271 9.61 8.72 -10.41
CA VAL A 271 8.85 7.58 -9.85
C VAL A 271 9.49 7.13 -8.54
N ASN A 272 8.68 7.05 -7.47
CA ASN A 272 9.13 6.45 -6.21
C ASN A 272 9.28 4.93 -6.40
N SER A 273 10.50 4.42 -6.21
CA SER A 273 10.81 3.00 -6.40
C SER A 273 10.05 2.06 -5.45
N ALA A 274 9.54 2.57 -4.32
CA ALA A 274 8.71 1.80 -3.39
C ALA A 274 7.31 1.46 -3.96
N ASN A 275 6.86 2.20 -4.98
CA ASN A 275 5.56 1.98 -5.62
C ASN A 275 5.62 1.04 -6.83
N LEU A 276 6.80 0.49 -7.14
CA LEU A 276 7.03 -0.39 -8.29
C LEU A 276 7.17 -1.84 -7.82
N GLU A 277 6.56 -2.75 -8.58
CA GLU A 277 6.81 -4.18 -8.41
C GLU A 277 8.19 -4.57 -8.97
N LEU A 278 8.74 -5.69 -8.49
CA LEU A 278 10.01 -6.25 -8.97
C LEU A 278 10.05 -6.41 -10.50
N THR A 279 8.94 -6.81 -11.12
CA THR A 279 8.83 -6.94 -12.58
C THR A 279 8.96 -5.60 -13.28
N GLN A 280 8.40 -4.52 -12.71
CA GLN A 280 8.45 -3.15 -13.24
C GLN A 280 9.81 -2.47 -13.01
N LEU A 281 10.63 -2.98 -12.07
CA LEU A 281 11.99 -2.49 -11.84
C LEU A 281 12.99 -3.00 -12.89
N TYR A 282 12.80 -4.20 -13.42
CA TYR A 282 13.79 -4.85 -14.29
C TYR A 282 13.31 -5.06 -15.74
N ASN A 283 12.00 -4.92 -16.01
CA ASN A 283 11.44 -5.08 -17.34
C ASN A 283 10.92 -3.73 -17.90
N PRO A 284 11.57 -3.15 -18.94
CA PRO A 284 11.14 -1.89 -19.54
C PRO A 284 9.70 -1.91 -20.09
N ARG A 285 9.20 -3.07 -20.55
CA ARG A 285 7.81 -3.22 -21.01
C ARG A 285 6.82 -3.08 -19.86
N ALA A 286 7.11 -3.73 -18.73
CA ALA A 286 6.27 -3.65 -17.53
C ALA A 286 6.30 -2.23 -16.95
N LEU A 287 7.47 -1.58 -16.97
CA LEU A 287 7.64 -0.19 -16.55
C LEU A 287 6.87 0.79 -17.45
N TYR A 288 6.88 0.58 -18.76
CA TYR A 288 6.09 1.39 -19.70
C TYR A 288 4.59 1.27 -19.44
N ASN A 289 4.07 0.05 -19.26
CA ASN A 289 2.66 -0.17 -18.92
C ASN A 289 2.27 0.48 -17.59
N TYR A 290 3.15 0.42 -16.59
CA TYR A 290 2.95 1.14 -15.33
C TYR A 290 2.87 2.65 -15.56
N LEU A 291 3.84 3.23 -16.28
CA LEU A 291 3.86 4.66 -16.55
C LEU A 291 2.63 5.11 -17.33
N ARG A 292 2.18 4.35 -18.35
CA ARG A 292 0.96 4.67 -19.10
C ARG A 292 -0.31 4.66 -18.27
N ASN A 293 -0.44 3.70 -17.37
CA ASN A 293 -1.64 3.61 -16.53
C ASN A 293 -1.66 4.60 -15.36
N HIS A 294 -0.49 5.01 -14.84
CA HIS A 294 -0.41 5.79 -13.60
C HIS A 294 0.05 7.24 -13.80
N HIS A 295 0.93 7.50 -14.78
CA HIS A 295 1.55 8.81 -15.00
C HIS A 295 1.16 9.45 -16.33
N TRP A 296 0.85 8.66 -17.36
CA TRP A 296 0.59 9.10 -18.75
C TRP A 296 -0.80 8.65 -19.22
N LYS A 297 -1.81 8.88 -18.38
CA LYS A 297 -3.19 8.38 -18.59
C LYS A 297 -3.84 8.83 -19.89
N GLU A 298 -3.60 10.08 -20.31
CA GLU A 298 -4.16 10.62 -21.54
C GLU A 298 -3.20 10.44 -22.72
N MET A 299 -1.94 10.88 -22.57
CA MET A 299 -0.86 10.72 -23.54
C MET A 299 0.50 10.62 -22.83
N ILE A 300 1.53 10.18 -23.55
CA ILE A 300 2.92 10.20 -23.08
C ILE A 300 3.31 11.64 -22.76
N ASP A 301 3.89 11.88 -21.58
CA ASP A 301 4.28 13.21 -21.12
C ASP A 301 5.28 13.89 -22.07
N ASP A 302 5.01 15.13 -22.45
CA ASP A 302 5.85 15.91 -23.36
C ASP A 302 7.31 16.03 -22.86
N ARG A 303 7.51 16.08 -21.55
CA ARG A 303 8.87 16.12 -20.95
C ARG A 303 9.62 14.82 -21.22
N PHE A 304 8.93 13.70 -21.22
CA PHE A 304 9.52 12.41 -21.58
C PHE A 304 9.86 12.37 -23.07
N ILE A 305 8.96 12.85 -23.94
CA ILE A 305 9.18 12.91 -25.38
C ILE A 305 10.41 13.78 -25.71
N ASN A 306 10.56 14.93 -25.05
CA ASN A 306 11.71 15.81 -25.22
C ASN A 306 13.03 15.17 -24.78
N GLU A 307 13.04 14.41 -23.67
CA GLU A 307 14.25 13.68 -23.25
C GLU A 307 14.55 12.48 -24.16
N TRP A 308 13.52 11.80 -24.67
CA TRP A 308 13.69 10.70 -25.62
C TRP A 308 14.33 11.16 -26.94
N PHE A 309 13.93 12.33 -27.46
CA PHE A 309 14.46 12.91 -28.71
C PHE A 309 15.51 14.00 -28.51
N LYS A 310 16.10 14.09 -27.31
CA LYS A 310 17.06 15.14 -26.94
C LYS A 310 18.29 15.22 -27.85
N ASN A 311 18.69 14.09 -28.44
CA ASN A 311 19.78 14.04 -29.41
C ASN A 311 19.20 14.06 -30.83
N PRO A 312 19.41 15.14 -31.62
CA PRO A 312 18.86 15.25 -32.96
C PRO A 312 19.38 14.17 -33.93
N ASP A 313 20.57 13.61 -33.65
CA ASP A 313 21.18 12.53 -34.43
C ASP A 313 20.44 11.18 -34.32
N ILE A 314 19.46 11.05 -33.42
CA ILE A 314 18.61 9.86 -33.31
C ILE A 314 17.68 9.74 -34.53
N ILE A 315 17.31 10.85 -35.15
CA ILE A 315 16.48 10.88 -36.36
C ILE A 315 17.39 11.11 -37.57
N THR A 316 17.63 10.04 -38.31
CA THR A 316 18.39 10.06 -39.56
C THR A 316 17.44 10.09 -40.76
N ASP A 317 17.92 10.52 -41.92
CA ASP A 317 17.13 10.51 -43.16
C ASP A 317 16.55 9.11 -43.45
N ASP A 318 17.31 8.06 -43.13
CA ASP A 318 16.96 6.66 -43.33
C ASP A 318 15.84 6.16 -42.39
N ASN A 319 15.75 6.68 -41.15
CA ASN A 319 14.74 6.24 -40.17
C ASN A 319 13.55 7.23 -40.04
N SER A 320 13.68 8.44 -40.59
CA SER A 320 12.72 9.55 -40.49
C SER A 320 11.28 9.16 -40.86
N ARG A 321 11.13 8.33 -41.90
CA ARG A 321 9.81 7.83 -42.34
C ARG A 321 9.18 6.88 -41.32
N ASN A 322 9.97 6.00 -40.72
CA ASN A 322 9.49 5.04 -39.72
C ASN A 322 9.14 5.76 -38.41
N VAL A 323 9.93 6.77 -38.02
CA VAL A 323 9.66 7.63 -36.85
C VAL A 323 8.34 8.37 -37.01
N LYS A 324 8.10 9.00 -38.17
CA LYS A 324 6.83 9.70 -38.46
C LYS A 324 5.62 8.76 -38.38
N ILE A 325 5.75 7.53 -38.91
CA ILE A 325 4.68 6.53 -38.85
C ILE A 325 4.43 6.07 -37.40
N MET A 326 5.50 5.84 -36.63
CA MET A 326 5.43 5.46 -35.22
C MET A 326 4.73 6.53 -34.38
N LEU A 327 5.18 7.77 -34.45
CA LEU A 327 4.61 8.90 -33.68
C LEU A 327 3.15 9.15 -34.02
N LYS A 328 2.79 9.07 -35.30
CA LYS A 328 1.40 9.18 -35.74
C LYS A 328 0.51 8.08 -35.15
N LYS A 329 1.03 6.85 -35.01
CA LYS A 329 0.30 5.74 -34.39
C LYS A 329 0.19 5.88 -32.87
N LEU A 330 1.13 6.59 -32.24
CA LEU A 330 1.12 6.91 -30.81
C LEU A 330 0.33 8.21 -30.48
N GLY A 331 -0.21 8.90 -31.49
CA GLY A 331 -0.92 10.17 -31.31
C GLY A 331 -0.02 11.37 -30.99
N ILE A 332 1.29 11.25 -31.19
CA ILE A 332 2.28 12.30 -30.90
C ILE A 332 2.49 13.17 -32.14
N SER A 333 2.41 14.50 -31.99
CA SER A 333 2.71 15.42 -33.08
C SER A 333 4.22 15.44 -33.36
N TYR A 334 4.60 15.26 -34.62
CA TYR A 334 5.99 15.34 -35.07
C TYR A 334 6.59 16.74 -34.88
N GLU A 335 5.75 17.76 -34.79
CA GLU A 335 6.12 19.16 -34.56
C GLU A 335 6.70 19.39 -33.15
N LEU A 336 6.40 18.52 -32.18
CA LEU A 336 6.98 18.58 -30.83
C LEU A 336 8.47 18.18 -30.80
N ILE A 337 8.93 17.48 -31.84
CA ILE A 337 10.28 16.89 -31.90
C ILE A 337 11.22 17.72 -32.78
N ILE A 338 10.68 18.45 -33.77
CA ILE A 338 11.44 19.44 -34.53
C ILE A 338 11.42 20.77 -33.77
N GLN A 339 12.21 20.85 -32.71
CA GLN A 339 12.77 22.16 -32.38
C GLN A 339 13.93 22.35 -33.35
N GLU A 340 13.71 23.10 -34.44
CA GLU A 340 14.85 23.70 -35.14
C GLU A 340 15.71 24.39 -34.08
N PRO A 341 17.04 24.23 -34.11
CA PRO A 341 17.89 24.98 -33.22
C PRO A 341 17.57 26.45 -33.45
N VAL A 342 16.95 27.10 -32.46
CA VAL A 342 16.87 28.55 -32.43
C VAL A 342 18.33 28.97 -32.34
N GLU A 343 18.91 29.33 -33.48
CA GLU A 343 20.11 30.14 -33.49
C GLU A 343 19.83 31.30 -32.54
N GLU A 344 20.60 31.40 -31.47
CA GLU A 344 20.67 32.62 -30.66
C GLU A 344 21.17 33.73 -31.58
N LEU A 345 20.25 34.33 -32.35
CA LEU A 345 20.49 35.56 -33.05
C LEU A 345 20.55 36.64 -31.98
N SER A 346 21.79 37.03 -31.70
CA SER A 346 22.16 38.19 -30.92
C SER A 346 21.24 39.37 -31.20
N TYR A 347 20.76 39.97 -30.13
CA TYR A 347 20.20 41.31 -30.07
C TYR A 347 20.87 42.26 -31.07
N ASN A 348 20.06 42.89 -31.93
CA ASN A 348 20.06 44.32 -32.25
C ASN A 348 19.15 44.59 -33.45
N GLY A 349 18.04 45.31 -33.26
CA GLY A 349 17.26 45.79 -34.39
C GLY A 349 15.87 46.28 -34.00
N GLU A 350 15.66 47.58 -34.13
CA GLU A 350 14.46 48.32 -33.80
C GLU A 350 13.19 47.84 -34.52
N ILE A 351 12.08 47.91 -33.79
CA ILE A 351 10.73 47.66 -34.28
C ILE A 351 10.36 48.72 -35.31
N ASN A 352 10.15 48.31 -36.56
CA ASN A 352 9.28 49.00 -37.51
C ASN A 352 8.65 47.96 -38.45
N PHE A 353 7.36 47.67 -38.26
CA PHE A 353 6.57 46.86 -39.17
C PHE A 353 5.38 47.68 -39.69
N GLU A 354 5.54 48.27 -40.88
CA GLU A 354 4.41 48.49 -41.78
C GLU A 354 4.07 47.15 -42.42
N SER A 355 2.84 46.67 -42.25
CA SER A 355 2.33 45.51 -43.00
C SER A 355 1.03 45.86 -43.72
N THR A 356 1.10 45.90 -45.04
CA THR A 356 -0.05 45.84 -45.93
C THR A 356 -0.23 44.42 -46.47
N LYS A 357 -1.41 43.85 -46.15
CA LYS A 357 -2.27 42.97 -46.98
C LYS A 357 -1.73 41.59 -47.40
N THR A 358 -2.47 40.48 -47.41
CA THR A 358 -3.80 40.05 -46.94
C THR A 358 -3.79 38.54 -47.19
N ILE A 359 -4.07 37.69 -46.18
CA ILE A 359 -4.56 36.33 -46.40
C ILE A 359 -5.75 36.11 -45.46
N GLU A 360 -6.81 35.57 -46.04
CA GLU A 360 -8.19 35.57 -45.55
C GLU A 360 -8.39 34.70 -44.29
N LYS A 361 -9.18 35.25 -43.37
CA LYS A 361 -9.55 34.70 -42.07
C LYS A 361 -10.57 33.57 -42.22
N ILE A 362 -10.24 32.40 -41.68
CA ILE A 362 -11.25 31.50 -41.10
C ILE A 362 -11.38 31.91 -39.63
N GLU A 363 -12.57 32.35 -39.25
CA GLU A 363 -12.89 32.86 -37.91
C GLU A 363 -12.93 31.72 -36.88
N ASP A 364 -11.79 31.45 -36.25
CA ASP A 364 -11.81 30.99 -34.86
C ASP A 364 -12.25 32.17 -34.00
N LYS A 365 -13.46 32.06 -33.42
CA LYS A 365 -13.91 32.93 -32.35
C LYS A 365 -12.98 32.76 -31.16
N ARG A 366 -11.94 33.57 -31.14
CA ARG A 366 -11.17 33.95 -29.96
C ARG A 366 -12.16 34.27 -28.84
N ILE A 367 -12.16 33.46 -27.78
CA ILE A 367 -12.62 33.91 -26.46
C ILE A 367 -11.56 34.90 -25.99
N SER A 368 -11.70 36.13 -26.46
CA SER A 368 -10.94 37.28 -26.00
C SER A 368 -11.59 37.82 -24.73
N SER A 369 -11.00 37.53 -23.58
CA SER A 369 -10.73 38.47 -22.48
C SER A 369 -10.35 37.66 -21.26
N TYR A 370 -9.05 37.62 -20.93
CA TYR A 370 -8.64 37.25 -19.58
C TYR A 370 -9.17 38.36 -18.66
N GLN A 371 -10.33 38.14 -18.04
CA GLN A 371 -10.74 38.92 -16.88
C GLN A 371 -9.94 38.40 -15.69
N GLU A 372 -9.20 39.31 -15.06
CA GLU A 372 -8.46 39.04 -13.83
C GLU A 372 -9.43 38.52 -12.76
N ILE A 373 -9.14 37.35 -12.20
CA ILE A 373 -10.01 36.70 -11.21
C ILE A 373 -10.01 37.57 -9.95
N PRO A 374 -11.17 38.04 -9.45
CA PRO A 374 -11.22 38.83 -8.23
C PRO A 374 -10.66 38.06 -7.04
N SER A 375 -9.95 38.75 -6.13
CA SER A 375 -9.43 38.09 -4.92
C SER A 375 -10.57 37.61 -4.02
N ILE A 376 -10.41 36.42 -3.44
CA ILE A 376 -11.33 35.83 -2.44
C ILE A 376 -11.54 36.74 -1.22
N LYS A 377 -10.60 37.66 -0.95
CA LYS A 377 -10.74 38.66 0.12
C LYS A 377 -11.86 39.67 -0.14
N ASP A 378 -12.23 39.91 -1.40
CA ASP A 378 -13.43 40.66 -1.78
C ASP A 378 -14.50 39.68 -2.27
N PHE A 379 -15.07 38.97 -1.29
CA PHE A 379 -15.94 37.82 -1.53
C PHE A 379 -17.19 38.17 -2.35
N THR A 380 -17.73 39.38 -2.21
CA THR A 380 -18.89 39.84 -2.97
C THR A 380 -18.59 39.85 -4.46
N ARG A 381 -17.45 40.44 -4.83
CA ARG A 381 -17.02 40.58 -6.23
C ARG A 381 -16.57 39.25 -6.84
N PHE A 382 -15.95 38.39 -6.03
CA PHE A 382 -15.60 37.02 -6.42
C PHE A 382 -16.84 36.15 -6.66
N LYS A 383 -17.87 36.27 -5.79
CA LYS A 383 -19.11 35.53 -5.92
C LYS A 383 -19.88 35.93 -7.19
N GLU A 384 -19.97 37.22 -7.49
CA GLU A 384 -20.58 37.71 -8.73
C GLU A 384 -19.85 37.19 -9.96
N TRP A 385 -18.51 37.20 -9.95
CA TRP A 385 -17.71 36.68 -11.05
C TRP A 385 -17.91 35.17 -11.28
N ILE A 386 -18.02 34.37 -10.21
CA ILE A 386 -18.32 32.93 -10.33
C ILE A 386 -19.71 32.69 -10.92
N LEU A 387 -20.72 33.45 -10.47
CA LEU A 387 -22.09 33.29 -10.95
C LEU A 387 -22.20 33.62 -12.44
N ASP A 388 -21.55 34.70 -12.89
CA ASP A 388 -21.49 35.06 -14.31
C ASP A 388 -20.80 33.98 -15.16
N LYS A 389 -19.74 33.36 -14.65
CA LYS A 389 -19.03 32.27 -15.35
C LYS A 389 -19.86 31.00 -15.43
N LEU A 390 -20.59 30.66 -14.38
CA LEU A 390 -21.49 29.51 -14.38
C LEU A 390 -22.65 29.72 -15.38
N GLU A 391 -23.20 30.92 -15.46
CA GLU A 391 -24.27 31.24 -16.40
C GLU A 391 -23.78 31.27 -17.87
N GLU A 392 -22.51 31.64 -18.09
CA GLU A 392 -21.85 31.55 -19.40
C GLU A 392 -21.66 30.09 -19.84
N VAL A 393 -21.22 29.22 -18.92
CA VAL A 393 -21.08 27.77 -19.16
C VAL A 393 -22.44 27.13 -19.42
N GLU A 394 -23.47 27.49 -18.66
CA GLU A 394 -24.83 26.99 -18.85
C GLU A 394 -25.39 27.39 -20.23
N ARG A 395 -25.15 28.63 -20.67
CA ARG A 395 -25.51 29.09 -22.04
C ARG A 395 -24.78 28.32 -23.15
N ILE A 396 -23.56 27.86 -22.93
CA ILE A 396 -22.81 27.05 -23.90
C ILE A 396 -23.39 25.63 -23.97
N ILE A 397 -23.78 25.07 -22.83
CA ILE A 397 -24.37 23.73 -22.73
C ILE A 397 -25.77 23.71 -23.37
N SER A 398 -26.61 24.72 -23.12
CA SER A 398 -27.96 24.80 -23.71
C SER A 398 -28.00 25.05 -25.22
N LYS A 399 -26.88 25.42 -25.86
CA LYS A 399 -26.77 25.58 -27.33
C LYS A 399 -26.35 24.31 -28.07
N LYS A 400 -26.04 23.22 -27.35
CA LYS A 400 -25.58 21.94 -27.91
C LYS A 400 -26.59 20.79 -27.80
N GLY A 401 -27.81 21.06 -27.31
CA GLY A 401 -28.98 20.18 -27.48
C GLY A 401 -29.91 20.76 -28.53
#